data_AF-K7MIN9-F1
#
_entry.id   AF-K7MIN9-F1
#
_cell.length_a   1.000
_cell.length_b   1.000
_cell.length_c   1.000
_cell.angle_alpha   90.00
_cell.angle_beta   90.00
_cell.angle_gamma   90.00
#
_symmetry.space_group_name_H-M   'P 1'
#
loop_
_entity.id
_entity.type
_entity.pdbx_description
1 polymer ?
#
loop_
_entity_poly.entity_id
_entity_poly.type
_entity_poly.pdbx_seq_one_letter_code
_entity_poly.pdbx_strand_id
1 'polypeptide(L)'
;MMIVFKHSTMMPFFSFTHYKSFWRSSIAFAFAFAFFLTFLLIANSLTLQTQSTTIPCNKDPYKELNLIPNPNGTVTRPNKPPQSPPAPDPNLNTLVLSKDLSINQSKSTWARVYLPRVALDHSSKLPLLVFFHGGGFIFLSAASTIFHDFCFNMANDVVAVVASIEYRLAPEHRLPAAYEDAVEALQWIKTNRDDWLTNYVDYSNVFLMGSSAGGNIAYNAGLHAAAVDENQIPKIQGLILVQPFFSGPAGQVRS
;
A
#
# COMPACT_ATOMS: atom_id res chain seq x y z
N MET A 1 10.71 8.08 2.80
CA MET A 1 11.45 6.81 2.54
C MET A 1 10.52 5.88 1.77
N MET A 2 10.97 5.40 0.61
CA MET A 2 10.28 4.35 -0.15
C MET A 2 11.03 3.04 0.07
N ILE A 3 10.31 1.99 0.45
CA ILE A 3 10.89 0.64 0.66
C ILE A 3 10.28 -0.28 -0.39
N VAL A 4 11.12 -0.98 -1.14
CA VAL A 4 10.69 -1.96 -2.15
C VAL A 4 11.14 -3.34 -1.73
N PHE A 5 10.20 -4.27 -1.58
CA PHE A 5 10.47 -5.69 -1.36
C PHE A 5 10.13 -6.46 -2.63
N LYS A 6 11.00 -7.37 -3.07
CA LYS A 6 10.77 -8.25 -4.23
C LYS A 6 10.92 -9.70 -3.82
N HIS A 7 10.02 -10.56 -4.30
CA HIS A 7 10.14 -12.01 -4.14
C HIS A 7 11.33 -12.53 -4.97
N SER A 8 12.33 -13.13 -4.31
CA SER A 8 13.50 -13.70 -4.97
C SER A 8 13.31 -15.21 -5.13
N THR A 9 13.15 -15.71 -6.36
CA THR A 9 13.31 -17.13 -6.67
C THR A 9 14.79 -17.49 -6.62
N MET A 10 15.19 -18.32 -5.66
CA MET A 10 16.53 -18.92 -5.62
C MET A 10 16.77 -19.76 -6.89
N MET A 11 17.81 -19.42 -7.66
CA MET A 11 18.43 -20.35 -8.63
C MET A 11 19.79 -20.84 -8.09
N PRO A 12 20.20 -22.09 -8.41
CA PRO A 12 21.36 -22.74 -7.78
C PRO A 12 22.67 -22.58 -8.58
N PHE A 13 23.78 -22.63 -7.84
CA PHE A 13 25.15 -23.04 -8.20
C PHE A 13 25.79 -22.56 -9.52
N PHE A 14 26.82 -21.71 -9.42
CA PHE A 14 28.04 -21.84 -10.23
C PHE A 14 29.33 -21.50 -9.46
N SER A 15 30.35 -22.24 -9.87
CA SER A 15 31.69 -22.53 -9.32
C SER A 15 32.64 -21.37 -9.00
N PHE A 16 33.59 -21.69 -8.12
CA PHE A 16 34.87 -21.04 -7.84
C PHE A 16 35.63 -20.61 -9.09
N THR A 17 35.99 -19.33 -9.16
CA THR A 17 37.31 -18.78 -9.45
C THR A 17 37.14 -17.26 -9.50
N HIS A 18 37.99 -16.51 -8.77
CA HIS A 18 38.42 -15.10 -8.96
C HIS A 18 38.83 -14.52 -7.60
N TYR A 19 40.01 -14.99 -7.16
CA TYR A 19 40.72 -14.66 -5.92
C TYR A 19 41.09 -13.16 -5.75
N LYS A 20 40.83 -12.29 -6.74
CA LYS A 20 41.15 -10.85 -6.66
C LYS A 20 40.03 -9.96 -6.07
N SER A 21 38.85 -10.52 -5.75
CA SER A 21 37.75 -9.76 -5.12
C SER A 21 37.82 -9.68 -3.59
N PHE A 22 38.64 -10.52 -2.94
CA PHE A 22 38.60 -10.73 -1.49
C PHE A 22 38.95 -9.48 -0.64
N TRP A 23 39.79 -8.58 -1.17
CA TRP A 23 40.16 -7.36 -0.46
C TRP A 23 39.07 -6.28 -0.47
N ARG A 24 38.20 -6.24 -1.49
CA ARG A 24 37.08 -5.28 -1.52
C ARG A 24 35.93 -5.70 -0.60
N SER A 25 35.73 -7.00 -0.40
CA SER A 25 34.70 -7.53 0.50
C SER A 25 35.03 -7.32 1.98
N SER A 26 36.31 -7.38 2.36
CA SER A 26 36.72 -7.25 3.77
C SER A 26 36.47 -5.84 4.33
N ILE A 27 36.70 -4.80 3.51
CA ILE A 27 36.44 -3.41 3.90
C ILE A 27 34.92 -3.15 4.01
N ALA A 28 34.13 -3.64 3.06
CA ALA A 28 32.67 -3.51 3.10
C ALA A 28 32.06 -4.23 4.32
N PHE A 29 32.60 -5.39 4.71
CA PHE A 29 32.14 -6.13 5.88
C PHE A 29 32.47 -5.39 7.19
N ALA A 30 33.66 -4.78 7.28
CA ALA A 30 34.04 -3.97 8.43
C ALA A 30 33.14 -2.73 8.61
N PHE A 31 32.79 -2.04 7.50
CA PHE A 31 31.88 -0.90 7.54
C PHE A 31 30.45 -1.31 7.94
N ALA A 32 29.93 -2.42 7.41
CA ALA A 32 28.60 -2.91 7.79
C ALA A 32 28.54 -3.35 9.26
N PHE A 33 29.59 -3.99 9.78
CA PHE A 33 29.66 -4.44 11.18
C PHE A 33 29.77 -3.27 12.16
N ALA A 34 30.58 -2.25 11.83
CA ALA A 34 30.68 -1.03 12.63
C ALA A 34 29.36 -0.24 12.66
N PHE A 35 28.60 -0.21 11.56
CA PHE A 35 27.27 0.40 11.50
C PHE A 35 26.25 -0.38 12.35
N PHE A 36 26.32 -1.72 12.35
CA PHE A 36 25.43 -2.55 13.16
C PHE A 36 25.69 -2.39 14.65
N LEU A 37 26.95 -2.33 15.09
CA LEU A 37 27.30 -2.16 16.51
C LEU A 37 26.93 -0.76 17.04
N THR A 38 27.16 0.28 16.24
CA THR A 38 26.77 1.66 16.61
C THR A 38 25.25 1.81 16.67
N PHE A 39 24.51 1.18 15.76
CA PHE A 39 23.04 1.16 15.82
C PHE A 39 22.52 0.41 17.05
N LEU A 40 23.14 -0.71 17.44
CA LEU A 40 22.78 -1.44 18.66
C LEU A 40 23.07 -0.63 19.93
N LEU A 41 24.19 0.10 19.97
CA LEU A 41 24.54 0.98 21.10
C LEU A 41 23.61 2.19 21.20
N ILE A 42 23.23 2.80 20.08
CA ILE A 42 22.24 3.88 20.04
C ILE A 42 20.87 3.35 20.48
N ALA A 43 20.45 2.18 19.98
CA ALA A 43 19.19 1.55 20.38
C ALA A 43 19.15 1.21 21.88
N ASN A 44 20.22 0.63 22.43
CA ASN A 44 20.30 0.32 23.86
C ASN A 44 20.39 1.58 24.74
N SER A 45 21.04 2.64 24.26
CA SER A 45 21.07 3.93 24.98
C SER A 45 19.70 4.61 24.98
N LEU A 46 18.90 4.44 23.91
CA LEU A 46 17.51 4.92 23.82
C LEU A 46 16.55 4.09 24.68
N THR A 47 16.87 2.83 25.01
CA THR A 47 16.06 2.04 25.95
C THR A 47 16.22 2.46 27.41
N LEU A 48 17.20 3.30 27.73
CA LEU A 48 17.35 3.86 29.07
C LEU A 48 16.60 5.19 29.17
N GLN A 49 15.48 5.15 29.89
CA GLN A 49 14.74 6.29 30.44
C GLN A 49 13.86 7.08 29.46
N THR A 50 12.76 6.46 29.03
CA THR A 50 11.49 7.19 28.94
C THR A 50 10.58 6.72 30.07
N GLN A 51 10.65 7.40 31.21
CA GLN A 51 9.50 7.43 32.11
C GLN A 51 8.41 8.19 31.36
N SER A 52 7.50 7.48 30.70
CA SER A 52 6.30 8.10 30.16
C SER A 52 5.43 8.50 31.35
N THR A 53 5.55 9.75 31.79
CA THR A 53 4.47 10.39 32.53
C THR A 53 3.27 10.42 31.59
N THR A 54 2.33 9.51 31.79
CA THR A 54 1.05 9.54 31.08
C THR A 54 0.28 10.75 31.58
N ILE A 55 0.51 11.93 30.98
CA ILE A 55 -0.49 12.98 31.01
C ILE A 55 -1.69 12.37 30.28
N PRO A 56 -2.84 12.15 30.93
CA PRO A 56 -4.02 11.69 30.21
C PRO A 56 -4.27 12.68 29.08
N CYS A 57 -4.20 12.21 27.83
CA CYS A 57 -4.53 13.05 26.69
C CYS A 57 -6.03 13.36 26.79
N ASN A 58 -6.39 14.43 27.51
CA ASN A 58 -7.77 14.85 27.73
C ASN A 58 -8.30 15.69 26.55
N LYS A 59 -7.75 15.46 25.35
CA LYS A 59 -8.21 16.10 24.13
C LYS A 59 -9.22 15.20 23.47
N ASP A 60 -10.40 15.73 23.18
CA ASP A 60 -11.39 15.04 22.38
C ASP A 60 -10.83 14.77 20.98
N PRO A 61 -10.60 13.50 20.58
CA PRO A 61 -10.03 13.18 19.28
C PRO A 61 -10.90 13.66 18.11
N TYR A 62 -12.22 13.74 18.28
CA TYR A 62 -13.11 14.26 17.24
C TYR A 62 -12.82 15.74 16.99
N LYS A 63 -12.70 16.53 18.06
CA LYS A 63 -12.36 17.95 17.96
C LYS A 63 -10.98 18.19 17.36
N GLU A 64 -9.96 17.42 17.78
CA GLU A 64 -8.59 17.57 17.26
C GLU A 64 -8.50 17.20 15.77
N LEU A 65 -9.30 16.24 15.32
CA LEU A 65 -9.37 15.81 13.93
C LEU A 65 -10.42 16.56 13.10
N ASN A 66 -11.11 17.55 13.68
CA ASN A 66 -12.22 18.26 13.06
C ASN A 66 -13.30 17.31 12.48
N LEU A 67 -13.64 16.27 13.24
CA LEU A 67 -14.71 15.32 12.93
C LEU A 67 -15.95 15.67 13.74
N ILE A 68 -17.13 15.58 13.13
CA ILE A 68 -18.41 15.78 13.82
C ILE A 68 -19.09 14.41 13.95
N PRO A 69 -19.15 13.80 15.15
CA PRO A 69 -19.88 12.56 15.35
C PRO A 69 -21.38 12.79 15.17
N ASN A 70 -22.03 11.92 14.39
CA ASN A 70 -23.46 11.96 14.15
C ASN A 70 -24.21 10.96 15.07
N PRO A 71 -25.49 11.20 15.40
CA PRO A 71 -26.26 10.30 16.29
C PRO A 71 -26.39 8.85 15.80
N ASN A 72 -26.27 8.61 14.49
CA ASN A 72 -26.35 7.27 13.89
C ASN A 72 -24.99 6.53 13.88
N GLY A 73 -23.96 7.05 14.54
CA GLY A 73 -22.64 6.43 14.64
C GLY A 73 -21.67 6.73 13.49
N THR A 74 -22.08 7.48 12.46
CA THR A 74 -21.17 7.95 11.41
C THR A 74 -20.45 9.22 11.83
N VAL A 75 -19.44 9.65 11.07
CA VAL A 75 -18.86 11.00 11.26
C VAL A 75 -18.94 11.85 10.00
N THR A 76 -19.24 13.12 10.20
CA THR A 76 -19.11 14.14 9.16
C THR A 76 -17.68 14.67 9.16
N ARG A 77 -17.05 14.67 7.98
CA ARG A 77 -15.72 15.24 7.71
C ARG A 77 -15.93 16.58 6.97
N PRO A 78 -15.88 17.75 7.64
CA PRO A 78 -16.21 19.04 7.03
C PRO A 78 -15.21 19.44 5.95
N ASN A 79 -13.93 19.17 6.20
CA ASN A 79 -12.88 19.37 5.21
C ASN A 79 -12.93 18.20 4.22
N LYS A 80 -13.51 18.43 3.04
CA LYS A 80 -13.51 17.48 1.92
C LYS A 80 -12.41 17.87 0.93
N PRO A 81 -11.31 17.11 0.86
CA PRO A 81 -10.30 17.30 -0.17
C PRO A 81 -10.94 17.19 -1.57
N PRO A 82 -10.40 17.87 -2.59
CA PRO A 82 -10.92 17.76 -3.95
C PRO A 82 -10.88 16.31 -4.42
N GLN A 83 -11.87 15.94 -5.22
CA GLN A 83 -11.97 14.62 -5.86
C GLN A 83 -12.00 14.80 -7.37
N SER A 84 -11.36 13.88 -8.09
CA SER A 84 -11.39 13.84 -9.54
C SER A 84 -12.41 12.80 -10.01
N PRO A 85 -13.15 13.03 -11.11
CA PRO A 85 -13.99 11.99 -11.71
C PRO A 85 -13.13 10.92 -12.42
N PRO A 86 -13.67 9.71 -12.69
CA PRO A 86 -13.05 8.78 -13.61
C PRO A 86 -13.19 9.26 -15.06
N ALA A 87 -12.31 8.79 -15.95
CA ALA A 87 -12.32 9.09 -17.38
C ALA A 87 -12.31 7.80 -18.22
N PRO A 88 -13.46 7.12 -18.37
CA PRO A 88 -13.54 5.81 -19.01
C PRO A 88 -13.62 5.86 -20.54
N ASP A 89 -14.01 7.01 -21.10
CA ASP A 89 -14.24 7.16 -22.54
C ASP A 89 -12.91 7.11 -23.33
N PRO A 90 -12.70 6.08 -24.18
CA PRO A 90 -11.48 5.96 -24.96
C PRO A 90 -11.28 7.09 -25.97
N ASN A 91 -12.32 7.85 -26.31
CA ASN A 91 -12.25 8.97 -27.26
C ASN A 91 -11.70 10.27 -26.63
N LEU A 92 -11.58 10.34 -25.30
CA LEU A 92 -10.99 11.50 -24.63
C LEU A 92 -9.49 11.56 -24.89
N ASN A 93 -8.94 12.77 -25.10
CA ASN A 93 -7.50 12.98 -25.22
C ASN A 93 -6.82 12.93 -23.85
N THR A 94 -6.67 11.71 -23.30
CA THR A 94 -6.01 11.41 -22.03
C THR A 94 -5.00 10.28 -22.19
N LEU A 95 -3.89 10.37 -21.47
CA LEU A 95 -2.83 9.34 -21.47
C LEU A 95 -3.26 8.06 -20.73
N VAL A 96 -4.19 8.18 -19.78
CA VAL A 96 -4.66 7.07 -18.95
C VAL A 96 -6.17 7.14 -18.85
N LEU A 97 -6.82 6.01 -19.13
CA LEU A 97 -8.25 5.82 -18.91
C LEU A 97 -8.48 5.40 -17.46
N SER A 98 -9.59 5.83 -16.85
CA SER A 98 -9.96 5.38 -15.50
C SER A 98 -11.43 5.08 -15.36
N LYS A 99 -11.77 4.08 -14.54
CA LYS A 99 -13.15 3.72 -14.21
C LYS A 99 -13.28 3.18 -12.80
N ASP A 100 -14.46 3.31 -12.23
CA ASP A 100 -14.78 2.85 -10.89
C ASP A 100 -15.52 1.51 -10.95
N LEU A 101 -15.06 0.54 -10.16
CA LEU A 101 -15.65 -0.80 -10.07
C LEU A 101 -15.99 -1.13 -8.61
N SER A 102 -17.20 -1.64 -8.37
CA SER A 102 -17.60 -2.06 -7.03
C SER A 102 -16.88 -3.35 -6.61
N ILE A 103 -16.37 -3.38 -5.38
CA ILE A 103 -15.78 -4.56 -4.75
C ILE A 103 -16.86 -5.23 -3.89
N ASN A 104 -17.41 -4.49 -2.92
CA ASN A 104 -18.48 -4.96 -2.06
C ASN A 104 -19.46 -3.81 -1.75
N GLN A 105 -20.65 -3.88 -2.34
CA GLN A 105 -21.69 -2.86 -2.17
C GLN A 105 -22.15 -2.72 -0.71
N SER A 106 -22.21 -3.82 0.06
CA SER A 106 -22.65 -3.79 1.46
C SER A 106 -21.67 -3.07 2.39
N LYS A 107 -20.38 -3.03 2.00
CA LYS A 107 -19.31 -2.34 2.73
C LYS A 107 -18.96 -0.98 2.10
N SER A 108 -19.62 -0.61 1.00
CA SER A 108 -19.27 0.56 0.18
C SER A 108 -17.81 0.59 -0.27
N THR A 109 -17.19 -0.58 -0.48
CA THR A 109 -15.81 -0.68 -1.00
C THR A 109 -15.82 -0.79 -2.52
N TRP A 110 -14.85 -0.14 -3.15
CA TRP A 110 -14.73 -0.05 -4.61
C TRP A 110 -13.27 0.20 -5.01
N ALA A 111 -12.96 0.10 -6.29
CA ALA A 111 -11.65 0.43 -6.83
C ALA A 111 -11.76 1.40 -8.00
N ARG A 112 -10.86 2.38 -8.08
CA ARG A 112 -10.58 3.08 -9.33
C ARG A 112 -9.48 2.34 -10.08
N VAL A 113 -9.80 1.81 -11.25
CA VAL A 113 -8.81 1.17 -12.14
C VAL A 113 -8.32 2.18 -13.15
N TYR A 114 -7.02 2.23 -13.37
CA TYR A 114 -6.31 3.07 -14.33
C TYR A 114 -5.65 2.18 -15.38
N LEU A 115 -5.93 2.45 -16.65
CA LEU A 115 -5.38 1.73 -17.80
C LEU A 115 -4.59 2.73 -18.65
N PRO A 116 -3.25 2.61 -18.74
CA PRO A 116 -2.47 3.48 -19.61
C PRO A 116 -2.84 3.20 -21.06
N ARG A 117 -3.05 4.25 -21.86
CA ARG A 117 -3.59 4.14 -23.23
C ARG A 117 -2.73 3.25 -24.12
N VAL A 118 -1.42 3.23 -23.90
CA VAL A 118 -0.49 2.34 -24.61
C VAL A 118 -0.88 0.85 -24.49
N ALA A 119 -1.63 0.45 -23.46
CA ALA A 119 -2.14 -0.91 -23.37
C ALA A 119 -3.15 -1.26 -24.49
N LEU A 120 -3.81 -0.26 -25.09
CA LEU A 120 -4.79 -0.47 -26.17
C LEU A 120 -4.13 -0.77 -27.52
N ASP A 121 -2.91 -0.26 -27.73
CA ASP A 121 -2.17 -0.41 -28.99
C ASP A 121 -1.26 -1.65 -28.99
N HIS A 122 -1.02 -2.25 -27.82
CA HIS A 122 -0.10 -3.36 -27.63
C HIS A 122 -0.84 -4.63 -27.18
N SER A 123 -0.42 -5.78 -27.71
CA SER A 123 -1.01 -7.08 -27.35
C SER A 123 -0.49 -7.67 -26.05
N SER A 124 0.58 -7.10 -25.47
CA SER A 124 1.18 -7.58 -24.23
C SER A 124 0.40 -7.11 -23.01
N LYS A 125 0.07 -8.05 -22.13
CA LYS A 125 -0.49 -7.74 -20.81
C LYS A 125 0.55 -7.04 -19.93
N LEU A 126 0.07 -6.17 -19.04
CA LEU A 126 0.86 -5.28 -18.18
C LEU A 126 0.87 -5.74 -16.73
N PRO A 127 1.90 -5.38 -15.93
CA PRO A 127 1.86 -5.59 -14.49
C PRO A 127 0.68 -4.85 -13.83
N LEU A 128 0.26 -5.34 -12.66
CA LEU A 128 -0.79 -4.72 -11.84
C LEU A 128 -0.20 -4.13 -10.56
N LEU A 129 -0.47 -2.85 -10.31
CA LEU A 129 -0.24 -2.20 -9.03
C LEU A 129 -1.56 -2.07 -8.26
N VAL A 130 -1.66 -2.71 -7.11
CA VAL A 130 -2.80 -2.53 -6.19
C VAL A 130 -2.43 -1.46 -5.18
N PHE A 131 -3.02 -0.28 -5.31
CA PHE A 131 -2.68 0.90 -4.52
C PHE A 131 -3.69 1.13 -3.38
N PHE A 132 -3.17 1.36 -2.17
CA PHE A 132 -3.94 1.78 -1.01
C PHE A 132 -3.60 3.21 -0.64
N HIS A 133 -4.61 4.08 -0.62
CA HIS A 133 -4.41 5.49 -0.34
C HIS A 133 -4.06 5.78 1.13
N GLY A 134 -3.38 6.89 1.38
CA GLY A 134 -3.10 7.41 2.72
C GLY A 134 -4.28 8.17 3.32
N GLY A 135 -4.06 8.84 4.46
CA GLY A 135 -5.11 9.59 5.17
C GLY A 135 -5.32 9.16 6.63
N GLY A 136 -4.32 8.47 7.20
CA GLY A 136 -4.37 8.07 8.62
C GLY A 136 -5.53 7.12 8.96
N PHE A 137 -6.04 6.36 7.97
CA PHE A 137 -7.25 5.53 8.06
C PHE A 137 -8.56 6.31 8.25
N ILE A 138 -8.52 7.65 8.27
CA ILE A 138 -9.64 8.50 8.70
C ILE A 138 -10.09 9.41 7.56
N PHE A 139 -9.18 9.83 6.69
CA PHE A 139 -9.43 10.83 5.66
C PHE A 139 -9.11 10.31 4.26
N LEU A 140 -9.48 11.12 3.27
CA LEU A 140 -9.23 10.93 1.85
C LEU A 140 -9.98 9.72 1.30
N SER A 141 -9.76 9.43 0.02
CA SER A 141 -10.44 8.41 -0.76
C SER A 141 -9.56 8.06 -1.97
N ALA A 142 -9.80 6.91 -2.59
CA ALA A 142 -9.28 6.56 -3.92
C ALA A 142 -9.63 7.62 -4.98
N ALA A 143 -10.72 8.37 -4.81
CA ALA A 143 -11.12 9.48 -5.67
C ALA A 143 -10.44 10.82 -5.35
N SER A 144 -9.76 10.97 -4.20
CA SER A 144 -9.10 12.24 -3.84
C SER A 144 -8.08 12.63 -4.91
N THR A 145 -8.14 13.86 -5.42
CA THR A 145 -7.34 14.33 -6.57
C THR A 145 -5.85 14.04 -6.40
N ILE A 146 -5.31 14.21 -5.19
CA ILE A 146 -3.90 13.91 -4.89
C ILE A 146 -3.52 12.44 -5.16
N PHE A 147 -4.42 11.49 -4.90
CA PHE A 147 -4.20 10.07 -5.17
C PHE A 147 -4.63 9.69 -6.57
N HIS A 148 -5.61 10.42 -7.13
CA HIS A 148 -5.99 10.25 -8.52
C HIS A 148 -4.82 10.57 -9.45
N ASP A 149 -4.24 11.75 -9.30
CA ASP A 149 -3.11 12.21 -10.11
C ASP A 149 -1.87 11.32 -9.88
N PHE A 150 -1.67 10.86 -8.64
CA PHE A 150 -0.62 9.90 -8.32
C PHE A 150 -0.79 8.58 -9.08
N CYS A 151 -1.98 7.97 -9.04
CA CYS A 151 -2.24 6.70 -9.73
C CYS A 151 -2.24 6.87 -11.25
N PHE A 152 -2.75 7.99 -11.76
CA PHE A 152 -2.68 8.35 -13.16
C PHE A 152 -1.24 8.39 -13.65
N ASN A 153 -0.38 9.18 -12.98
CA ASN A 153 1.02 9.30 -13.36
C ASN A 153 1.75 7.97 -13.20
N MET A 154 1.49 7.22 -12.14
CA MET A 154 2.08 5.89 -11.95
C MET A 154 1.73 4.93 -13.10
N ALA A 155 0.45 4.85 -13.48
CA ALA A 155 -0.02 3.99 -14.58
C ALA A 155 0.69 4.34 -15.90
N ASN A 156 0.85 5.63 -16.17
CA ASN A 156 1.53 6.14 -17.36
C ASN A 156 3.05 5.87 -17.33
N ASP A 157 3.71 6.27 -16.25
CA ASP A 157 5.17 6.36 -16.18
C ASP A 157 5.84 4.98 -16.08
N VAL A 158 5.20 4.03 -15.37
CA VAL A 158 5.71 2.65 -15.25
C VAL A 158 5.05 1.67 -16.22
N VAL A 159 4.08 2.14 -17.02
CA VAL A 159 3.30 1.34 -17.96
C VAL A 159 2.68 0.12 -17.27
N ALA A 160 1.78 0.39 -16.32
CA ALA A 160 1.11 -0.63 -15.52
C ALA A 160 -0.39 -0.32 -15.37
N VAL A 161 -1.20 -1.35 -15.19
CA VAL A 161 -2.57 -1.17 -14.71
C VAL A 161 -2.49 -0.85 -13.21
N VAL A 162 -3.21 0.17 -12.75
CA VAL A 162 -3.27 0.52 -11.32
C VAL A 162 -4.70 0.34 -10.81
N ALA A 163 -4.89 -0.40 -9.73
CA ALA A 163 -6.16 -0.50 -9.02
C ALA A 163 -6.04 0.22 -7.66
N SER A 164 -6.59 1.43 -7.57
CA SER A 164 -6.64 2.24 -6.34
C SER A 164 -7.86 1.85 -5.52
N ILE A 165 -7.65 1.28 -4.34
CA ILE A 165 -8.69 0.68 -3.50
C ILE A 165 -9.29 1.71 -2.54
N GLU A 166 -10.61 1.86 -2.57
CA GLU A 166 -11.40 2.49 -1.52
C GLU A 166 -11.74 1.45 -0.44
N TYR A 167 -11.24 1.68 0.77
CA TYR A 167 -11.47 0.86 1.95
C TYR A 167 -12.28 1.64 3.00
N ARG A 168 -12.89 0.93 3.94
CA ARG A 168 -13.68 1.56 5.01
C ARG A 168 -12.80 2.37 5.96
N LEU A 169 -13.26 3.57 6.32
CA LEU A 169 -12.52 4.50 7.18
C LEU A 169 -12.93 4.41 8.65
N ALA A 170 -11.96 4.72 9.52
CA ALA A 170 -12.17 5.02 10.91
C ALA A 170 -12.74 6.45 11.10
N PRO A 171 -13.48 6.71 12.19
CA PRO A 171 -13.77 5.81 13.30
C PRO A 171 -14.95 4.85 13.08
N GLU A 172 -15.72 4.99 12.01
CA GLU A 172 -16.87 4.11 11.71
C GLU A 172 -16.46 2.65 11.59
N HIS A 173 -15.30 2.40 10.97
CA HIS A 173 -14.70 1.09 10.80
C HIS A 173 -13.24 1.12 11.21
N ARG A 174 -12.98 0.84 12.48
CA ARG A 174 -11.61 0.75 13.02
C ARG A 174 -10.89 -0.48 12.47
N LEU A 175 -9.56 -0.50 12.58
CA LEU A 175 -8.76 -1.69 12.31
C LEU A 175 -9.29 -2.89 13.12
N PRO A 176 -9.34 -4.10 12.54
CA PRO A 176 -8.71 -4.51 11.29
C PRO A 176 -9.54 -4.30 10.00
N ALA A 177 -10.64 -3.53 10.02
CA ALA A 177 -11.54 -3.41 8.85
C ALA A 177 -10.84 -3.04 7.53
N ALA A 178 -9.93 -2.06 7.53
CA ALA A 178 -9.18 -1.69 6.33
C ALA A 178 -8.24 -2.81 5.83
N TYR A 179 -7.76 -3.68 6.72
CA TYR A 179 -6.97 -4.86 6.34
C TYR A 179 -7.84 -5.94 5.72
N GLU A 180 -9.03 -6.18 6.29
CA GLU A 180 -10.03 -7.10 5.73
C GLU A 180 -10.47 -6.66 4.34
N ASP A 181 -10.70 -5.35 4.15
CA ASP A 181 -11.09 -4.78 2.86
C ASP A 181 -9.97 -4.92 1.81
N ALA A 182 -8.71 -4.81 2.23
CA ALA A 182 -7.58 -5.04 1.34
C ALA A 182 -7.46 -6.51 0.89
N VAL A 183 -7.73 -7.45 1.79
CA VAL A 183 -7.78 -8.88 1.45
C VAL A 183 -8.96 -9.16 0.51
N GLU A 184 -10.14 -8.63 0.81
CA GLU A 184 -11.33 -8.75 -0.04
C GLU A 184 -11.07 -8.15 -1.44
N ALA A 185 -10.36 -7.02 -1.53
CA ALA A 185 -9.96 -6.42 -2.79
C ALA A 185 -9.05 -7.35 -3.62
N LEU A 186 -8.12 -8.08 -2.99
CA LEU A 186 -7.25 -9.04 -3.69
C LEU A 186 -8.04 -10.27 -4.18
N GLN A 187 -8.97 -10.77 -3.38
CA GLN A 187 -9.87 -11.86 -3.78
C GLN A 187 -10.78 -11.42 -4.94
N TRP A 188 -11.30 -10.19 -4.88
CA TRP A 188 -12.06 -9.57 -5.95
C TRP A 188 -11.21 -9.44 -7.23
N ILE A 189 -9.98 -8.91 -7.15
CA ILE A 189 -9.07 -8.80 -8.31
C ILE A 189 -8.84 -10.15 -9.01
N LYS A 190 -8.72 -11.25 -8.25
CA LYS A 190 -8.52 -12.61 -8.77
C LYS A 190 -9.75 -13.17 -9.50
N THR A 191 -10.96 -12.82 -9.01
CA THR A 191 -12.22 -13.42 -9.46
C THR A 191 -13.04 -12.52 -10.37
N ASN A 192 -12.70 -11.23 -10.46
CA ASN A 192 -13.39 -10.26 -11.29
C ASN A 192 -13.25 -10.60 -12.79
N ARG A 193 -14.23 -10.16 -13.59
CA ARG A 193 -14.34 -10.43 -15.03
C ARG A 193 -14.44 -9.15 -15.87
N ASP A 194 -14.10 -8.02 -15.29
CA ASP A 194 -14.03 -6.75 -15.99
C ASP A 194 -12.97 -6.80 -17.08
N ASP A 195 -13.32 -6.31 -18.27
CA ASP A 195 -12.48 -6.38 -19.47
C ASP A 195 -11.09 -5.79 -19.26
N TRP A 196 -10.95 -4.75 -18.42
CA TRP A 196 -9.64 -4.15 -18.19
C TRP A 196 -8.72 -5.07 -17.39
N LEU A 197 -9.29 -5.74 -16.39
CA LEU A 197 -8.57 -6.68 -15.54
C LEU A 197 -8.32 -8.02 -16.25
N THR A 198 -9.24 -8.49 -17.09
CA THR A 198 -9.05 -9.77 -17.80
C THR A 198 -8.11 -9.64 -19.00
N ASN A 199 -8.20 -8.54 -19.75
CA ASN A 199 -7.55 -8.44 -21.06
C ASN A 199 -6.16 -7.79 -20.97
N TYR A 200 -5.93 -6.86 -20.04
CA TYR A 200 -4.68 -6.10 -19.99
C TYR A 200 -3.77 -6.41 -18.80
N VAL A 201 -4.18 -7.24 -17.84
CA VAL A 201 -3.37 -7.54 -16.64
C VAL A 201 -2.65 -8.89 -16.73
N ASP A 202 -1.34 -8.87 -16.54
CA ASP A 202 -0.52 -10.04 -16.25
C ASP A 202 -0.49 -10.31 -14.74
N TYR A 203 -1.34 -11.25 -14.31
CA TYR A 203 -1.47 -11.65 -12.90
C TYR A 203 -0.24 -12.39 -12.34
N SER A 204 0.77 -12.69 -13.15
CA SER A 204 2.07 -13.15 -12.64
C SER A 204 2.92 -12.00 -12.09
N ASN A 205 2.57 -10.75 -12.40
CA ASN A 205 3.30 -9.53 -12.04
C ASN A 205 2.40 -8.54 -11.26
N VAL A 206 1.95 -8.95 -10.07
CA VAL A 206 1.16 -8.09 -9.16
C VAL A 206 2.01 -7.54 -8.03
N PHE A 207 1.93 -6.24 -7.78
CA PHE A 207 2.61 -5.57 -6.67
C PHE A 207 1.59 -4.84 -5.80
N LEU A 208 1.81 -4.85 -4.48
CA LEU A 208 1.02 -4.04 -3.56
C LEU A 208 1.76 -2.74 -3.28
N MET A 209 1.04 -1.63 -3.33
CA MET A 209 1.58 -0.31 -3.12
C MET A 209 0.73 0.46 -2.13
N GLY A 210 1.34 1.31 -1.31
CA GLY A 210 0.56 2.24 -0.50
C GLY A 210 1.38 3.36 0.10
N SER A 211 0.70 4.45 0.43
CA SER A 211 1.30 5.64 1.05
C SER A 211 0.77 5.87 2.46
N SER A 212 1.64 6.17 3.44
CA SER A 212 1.24 6.43 4.82
C SER A 212 0.43 5.28 5.43
N ALA A 213 -0.79 5.52 5.92
CA ALA A 213 -1.72 4.48 6.35
C ALA A 213 -1.94 3.40 5.27
N GLY A 214 -2.01 3.79 4.00
CA GLY A 214 -2.09 2.86 2.88
C GLY A 214 -0.86 1.97 2.74
N GLY A 215 0.34 2.47 3.08
CA GLY A 215 1.56 1.64 3.11
C GLY A 215 1.50 0.57 4.22
N ASN A 216 0.85 0.89 5.34
CA ASN A 216 0.57 -0.08 6.40
C ASN A 216 -0.47 -1.12 5.96
N ILE A 217 -1.52 -0.71 5.24
CA ILE A 217 -2.51 -1.62 4.65
C ILE A 217 -1.86 -2.56 3.63
N ALA A 218 -1.07 -2.03 2.69
CA ALA A 218 -0.34 -2.79 1.69
C ALA A 218 0.59 -3.84 2.32
N TYR A 219 1.26 -3.47 3.41
CA TYR A 219 2.10 -4.39 4.16
C TYR A 219 1.31 -5.55 4.80
N ASN A 220 0.20 -5.24 5.49
CA ASN A 220 -0.65 -6.27 6.11
C ASN A 220 -1.32 -7.18 5.06
N ALA A 221 -1.76 -6.62 3.93
CA ALA A 221 -2.27 -7.38 2.81
C ALA A 221 -1.19 -8.30 2.22
N GLY A 222 0.06 -7.85 2.15
CA GLY A 222 1.21 -8.66 1.74
C GLY A 222 1.50 -9.82 2.69
N LEU A 223 1.42 -9.59 4.00
CA LEU A 223 1.56 -10.66 5.01
C LEU A 223 0.44 -11.70 4.88
N HIS A 224 -0.81 -11.25 4.72
CA HIS A 224 -1.93 -12.15 4.45
C HIS A 224 -1.69 -12.94 3.17
N ALA A 225 -1.23 -12.27 2.11
CA ALA A 225 -0.97 -12.90 0.84
C ALA A 225 0.11 -13.99 0.89
N ALA A 226 1.12 -13.83 1.73
CA ALA A 226 2.15 -14.84 1.95
C ALA A 226 1.66 -16.03 2.79
N ALA A 227 0.53 -15.91 3.48
CA ALA A 227 -0.01 -16.92 4.39
C ALA A 227 -1.18 -17.73 3.82
N VAL A 228 -1.72 -17.35 2.65
CA VAL A 228 -2.85 -18.03 2.00
C VAL A 228 -2.43 -18.79 0.75
N ASP A 229 -3.30 -19.70 0.31
CA ASP A 229 -3.12 -20.46 -0.94
C ASP A 229 -3.15 -19.53 -2.17
N GLU A 230 -2.27 -19.77 -3.14
CA GLU A 230 -2.17 -19.06 -4.44
C GLU A 230 -3.48 -19.08 -5.25
N ASN A 231 -4.40 -19.98 -4.94
CA ASN A 231 -5.73 -20.04 -5.56
C ASN A 231 -6.68 -18.94 -5.07
N GLN A 232 -6.48 -18.37 -3.89
CA GLN A 232 -7.41 -17.39 -3.29
C GLN A 232 -7.17 -15.95 -3.76
N ILE A 233 -5.93 -15.61 -4.09
CA ILE A 233 -5.51 -14.26 -4.45
C ILE A 233 -4.47 -14.28 -5.58
N PRO A 234 -4.13 -13.15 -6.21
CA PRO A 234 -3.05 -13.10 -7.18
C PRO A 234 -1.68 -13.30 -6.52
N LYS A 235 -0.71 -13.79 -7.29
CA LYS A 235 0.67 -13.94 -6.83
C LYS A 235 1.30 -12.56 -6.67
N ILE A 236 1.67 -12.21 -5.44
CA ILE A 236 2.29 -10.92 -5.11
C ILE A 236 3.81 -11.01 -5.30
N GLN A 237 4.35 -10.23 -6.25
CA GLN A 237 5.78 -10.17 -6.56
C GLN A 237 6.56 -9.22 -5.66
N GLY A 238 5.87 -8.27 -5.02
CA GLY A 238 6.54 -7.31 -4.18
C GLY A 238 5.63 -6.28 -3.52
N LEU A 239 6.24 -5.53 -2.61
CA LEU A 239 5.61 -4.45 -1.86
C LEU A 239 6.36 -3.14 -2.15
N ILE A 240 5.62 -2.06 -2.42
CA ILE A 240 6.13 -0.70 -2.62
C ILE A 240 5.52 0.19 -1.54
N LEU A 241 6.29 0.47 -0.49
CA LEU A 241 5.79 1.16 0.71
C LEU A 241 6.34 2.58 0.76
N VAL A 242 5.46 3.57 0.61
CA VAL A 242 5.80 5.00 0.62
C VAL A 242 5.48 5.59 1.99
N GLN A 243 6.52 5.90 2.79
CA GLN A 243 6.39 6.45 4.14
C GLN A 243 5.32 5.70 4.97
N PRO A 244 5.39 4.36 5.10
CA PRO A 244 4.32 3.58 5.72
C PRO A 244 4.12 3.97 7.19
N PHE A 245 2.85 4.11 7.59
CA PHE A 245 2.47 4.44 8.97
C PHE A 245 2.52 3.18 9.83
N PHE A 246 3.69 2.83 10.34
CA PHE A 246 3.84 1.77 11.33
C PHE A 246 3.83 2.38 12.73
N SER A 247 2.96 1.89 13.61
CA SER A 247 3.12 2.10 15.03
C SER A 247 4.15 1.11 15.58
N GLY A 248 4.99 1.55 16.52
CA GLY A 248 5.78 0.61 17.33
C GLY A 248 4.87 -0.34 18.12
N PRO A 249 5.44 -1.37 18.80
CA PRO A 249 4.67 -2.17 19.74
C PRO A 249 3.90 -1.22 20.64
N ALA A 250 2.57 -1.36 20.71
CA ALA A 250 1.81 -0.72 21.77
C ALA A 250 2.52 -1.14 23.05
N GLY A 251 3.22 -0.19 23.71
CA GLY A 251 4.06 -0.52 24.84
C GLY A 251 3.23 -1.39 25.76
N GLN A 252 3.64 -2.64 25.97
CA GLN A 252 3.02 -3.45 26.98
C GLN A 252 3.18 -2.64 28.25
N VAL A 253 2.07 -2.05 28.72
CA VAL A 253 1.97 -1.45 30.03
C VAL A 253 2.19 -2.62 30.96
N ARG A 254 3.44 -2.84 31.35
CA ARG A 254 3.76 -3.76 32.43
C ARG A 254 3.13 -3.12 33.67
N SER A 255 2.04 -3.73 34.12
CA SER A 255 1.37 -3.47 35.39
C SER A 255 2.34 -3.48 36.54
#